data_AF-A0A7V5PYP2-F1
#
_entry.id   AF-A0A7V5PYP2-F1
#
_cell.length_a   1.000
_cell.length_b   1.000
_cell.length_c   1.000
_cell.angle_alpha   90.00
_cell.angle_beta   90.00
_cell.angle_gamma   90.00
#
_symmetry.space_group_name_H-M   'P 1'
#
loop_
_entity.id
_entity.type
_entity.pdbx_description
1 polymer ?
#
loop_
_entity_poly.entity_id
_entity_poly.type
_entity_poly.pdbx_seq_one_letter_code
_entity_poly.pdbx_strand_id
1 'polypeptide(L)'
;MMTGRLQRVVALVVLGLMISTGCHPTQPFFYHEDGDLSHYLDRATQLEYPDVEETPLEEVTHATRPLTVLHPTFREFWDLTLEDAVQIALQNSKVIRNLGSLTQFTISDGLVGRTALTSTVYDPAIFETDPQFGVEAALADFDAQFTTSVFWQKTDRPQNVTPNFIFTPITFRQDLGQLDASITKKSAVGTTFSFTNQTIYDLNNRGFGRNVPSDWFLSFGVSATQPLLRGFGTQVNRAPIVIARIRTDISLYDFRASIRNMLMDLESAYWDLHFAYRALQAAQIGRDSALVTWQIVNTKRLGGSAAKGEESQAREQYFFFRSVTEQALKDVFNFETRLRWLMGLAPSDGRLIRPIDEPTVARVEFSWEEIHAEAQMRYE
;
A
#
# COMPACT_ATOMS: atom_id res chain seq x y z
N MET A 1 50.40 -31.12 -8.45
CA MET A 1 51.33 -29.97 -8.32
C MET A 1 50.92 -28.89 -9.31
N MET A 2 50.04 -27.96 -8.92
CA MET A 2 49.72 -26.79 -9.74
C MET A 2 50.90 -25.81 -9.66
N THR A 3 51.50 -25.49 -10.81
CA THR A 3 52.67 -24.61 -10.95
C THR A 3 52.40 -23.23 -10.35
N GLY A 4 53.31 -22.71 -9.52
CA GLY A 4 53.14 -21.47 -8.74
C GLY A 4 52.83 -20.19 -9.53
N ARG A 5 52.95 -20.20 -10.88
CA ARG A 5 52.43 -19.13 -11.75
C ARG A 5 50.91 -19.11 -11.81
N LEU A 6 50.26 -20.27 -11.85
CA LEU A 6 48.80 -20.38 -11.94
C LEU A 6 48.13 -19.89 -10.65
N GLN A 7 48.71 -20.21 -9.48
CA GLN A 7 48.22 -19.71 -8.19
C GLN A 7 48.32 -18.17 -8.07
N ARG A 8 49.38 -17.56 -8.60
CA ARG A 8 49.52 -16.09 -8.59
C ARG A 8 48.51 -15.39 -9.50
N VAL A 9 48.23 -15.98 -10.66
CA VAL A 9 47.21 -15.44 -11.59
C VAL A 9 45.82 -15.59 -11.00
N VAL A 10 45.48 -16.76 -10.43
CA VAL A 10 44.19 -16.97 -9.77
C VAL A 10 44.03 -16.05 -8.56
N ALA A 11 45.07 -15.85 -7.75
CA ALA A 11 45.02 -14.92 -6.62
C ALA A 11 44.79 -13.47 -7.07
N LEU A 12 45.43 -13.02 -8.15
CA LEU A 12 45.23 -11.67 -8.70
C LEU A 12 43.82 -11.49 -9.31
N VAL A 13 43.27 -12.53 -9.94
CA VAL A 13 41.90 -12.50 -10.47
C VAL A 13 40.87 -12.48 -9.36
N VAL A 14 41.06 -13.24 -8.28
CA VAL A 14 40.17 -13.22 -7.10
C VAL A 14 40.26 -11.88 -6.36
N LEU A 15 41.46 -11.29 -6.24
CA LEU A 15 41.64 -9.97 -5.65
C LEU A 15 40.97 -8.88 -6.51
N GLY A 16 41.09 -8.97 -7.84
CA GLY A 16 40.41 -8.08 -8.78
C GLY A 16 38.88 -8.19 -8.71
N LEU A 17 38.36 -9.41 -8.59
CA LEU A 17 36.92 -9.66 -8.40
C LEU A 17 36.42 -9.06 -7.09
N MET A 18 37.13 -9.26 -5.97
CA MET A 18 36.75 -8.67 -4.68
C MET A 18 36.76 -7.14 -4.67
N ILE A 19 37.68 -6.50 -5.40
CA ILE A 19 37.72 -5.03 -5.52
C ILE A 19 36.58 -4.54 -6.43
N SER A 20 36.25 -5.28 -7.49
CA SER A 20 35.17 -4.91 -8.42
C SER A 20 33.76 -5.18 -7.89
N THR A 21 33.59 -6.07 -6.93
CA THR A 21 32.30 -6.40 -6.29
C THR A 21 32.19 -5.86 -4.86
N GLY A 22 33.05 -4.91 -4.48
CA GLY A 22 32.98 -4.27 -3.16
C GLY A 22 31.72 -3.42 -3.04
N CYS A 23 30.88 -3.73 -2.04
CA CYS A 23 29.77 -2.88 -1.61
C CYS A 23 30.23 -1.42 -1.52
N HIS A 24 29.57 -0.54 -2.27
CA HIS A 24 29.70 0.90 -2.04
C HIS A 24 29.33 1.16 -0.57
N PRO A 25 30.21 1.70 0.28
CA PRO A 25 29.82 2.07 1.62
C PRO A 25 28.86 3.25 1.48
N THR A 26 27.59 3.04 1.81
CA THR A 26 26.57 4.09 1.90
C THR A 26 26.68 4.91 3.19
N GLN A 27 27.74 4.70 3.99
CA GLN A 27 28.01 5.47 5.19
C GLN A 27 29.33 6.24 5.05
N PRO A 28 29.32 7.58 5.22
CA PRO A 28 30.54 8.34 5.35
C PRO A 28 31.18 8.08 6.73
N PHE A 29 32.47 7.73 6.71
CA PHE A 29 33.30 7.51 7.89
C PHE A 29 33.71 8.87 8.48
N PHE A 30 33.26 9.21 9.69
CA PHE A 30 33.56 10.50 10.34
C PHE A 30 34.88 10.41 11.11
N TYR A 31 35.94 11.01 10.60
CA TYR A 31 37.28 10.94 11.23
C TYR A 31 37.61 12.13 12.14
N HIS A 32 36.79 13.19 12.23
CA HIS A 32 36.96 14.32 13.16
C HIS A 32 35.58 14.77 13.65
N GLU A 33 35.35 14.66 14.95
CA GLU A 33 34.14 15.15 15.63
C GLU A 33 34.43 16.55 16.17
N ASP A 34 33.84 17.60 15.58
CA ASP A 34 34.06 18.99 15.99
C ASP A 34 33.26 19.38 17.26
N GLY A 35 32.63 18.41 17.94
CA GLY A 35 31.85 18.64 19.16
C GLY A 35 30.53 19.40 18.96
N ASP A 36 30.22 19.81 17.72
CA ASP A 36 28.95 20.42 17.35
C ASP A 36 28.00 19.37 16.75
N LEU A 37 26.87 19.15 17.43
CA LEU A 37 25.84 18.19 17.02
C LEU A 37 24.94 18.70 15.89
N SER A 38 25.09 19.96 15.47
CA SER A 38 24.28 20.59 14.41
C SER A 38 24.29 19.79 13.11
N HIS A 39 25.44 19.23 12.71
CA HIS A 39 25.59 18.40 11.51
C HIS A 39 24.77 17.10 11.57
N TYR A 40 24.62 16.49 12.75
CA TYR A 40 23.79 15.29 12.92
C TYR A 40 22.31 15.63 12.89
N LEU A 41 21.92 16.79 13.43
CA LEU A 41 20.53 17.25 13.38
C LEU A 41 20.13 17.56 11.94
N ASP A 42 20.98 18.24 11.17
CA ASP A 42 20.74 18.57 9.77
C ASP A 42 20.68 17.30 8.88
N ARG A 43 21.60 16.34 9.07
CA ARG A 43 21.57 15.07 8.32
C ARG A 43 20.45 14.12 8.73
N ALA A 44 20.14 14.00 10.02
CA ALA A 44 19.04 13.14 10.48
C ALA A 44 17.66 13.72 10.14
N THR A 45 17.56 15.04 9.94
CA THR A 45 16.31 15.71 9.51
C THR A 45 16.24 15.95 8.00
N GLN A 46 17.31 15.64 7.27
CA GLN A 46 17.29 15.75 5.82
C GLN A 46 16.28 14.75 5.26
N LEU A 47 15.24 15.26 4.59
CA LEU A 47 14.35 14.42 3.81
C LEU A 47 15.17 13.73 2.70
N GLU A 48 15.32 12.42 2.81
CA GLU A 48 15.81 11.59 1.73
C GLU A 48 14.64 11.34 0.78
N TYR A 49 14.73 11.92 -0.42
CA TYR A 49 13.80 11.59 -1.49
C TYR A 49 14.34 10.34 -2.18
N PRO A 50 13.54 9.27 -2.32
CA PRO A 50 13.99 8.09 -3.03
C PRO A 50 14.33 8.46 -4.48
N ASP A 51 15.53 8.08 -4.94
CA ASP A 51 15.99 8.27 -6.31
C ASP A 51 15.28 7.31 -7.28
N VAL A 52 13.95 7.37 -7.32
CA VAL A 52 13.13 6.63 -8.27
C VAL A 52 12.57 7.64 -9.28
N GLU A 53 13.08 7.60 -10.52
CA GLU A 53 12.48 8.34 -11.64
C GLU A 53 11.16 7.68 -12.03
N GLU A 54 10.09 7.97 -11.28
CA GLU A 54 8.74 7.59 -11.70
C GLU A 54 8.22 8.61 -12.73
N THR A 55 7.65 8.10 -13.83
CA THR A 55 6.91 8.96 -14.75
C THR A 55 5.74 9.59 -13.99
N PRO A 56 5.60 10.93 -13.99
CA PRO A 56 4.46 11.56 -13.34
C PRO A 56 3.17 11.02 -13.97
N LEU A 57 2.17 10.76 -13.12
CA LEU A 57 0.86 10.28 -13.54
C LEU A 57 0.30 11.21 -14.63
N GLU A 58 -0.23 10.64 -15.72
CA GLU A 58 -0.80 11.43 -16.82
C GLU A 58 -1.92 12.36 -16.33
N GLU A 59 -2.67 11.93 -15.30
CA GLU A 59 -3.68 12.73 -14.58
C GLU A 59 -3.11 14.06 -14.05
N VAL A 60 -1.85 14.07 -13.61
CA VAL A 60 -1.19 15.23 -13.03
C VAL A 60 -0.57 16.10 -14.12
N THR A 61 -0.01 15.50 -15.18
CA THR A 61 0.63 16.24 -16.27
C THR A 61 -0.35 16.99 -17.16
N HIS A 62 -1.58 16.46 -17.34
CA HIS A 62 -2.61 17.06 -18.17
C HIS A 62 -3.56 18.01 -17.41
N ALA A 63 -3.36 18.21 -16.11
CA ALA A 63 -4.24 19.04 -15.30
C ALA A 63 -4.22 20.52 -15.75
N THR A 64 -5.40 21.03 -16.13
CA THR A 64 -5.60 22.46 -16.44
C THR A 64 -6.02 23.26 -15.19
N ARG A 65 -6.33 24.55 -15.36
CA ARG A 65 -6.88 25.37 -14.26
C ARG A 65 -8.32 24.94 -13.97
N PRO A 66 -8.73 24.87 -12.68
CA PRO A 66 -10.08 24.46 -12.32
C PRO A 66 -11.13 25.42 -12.84
N LEU A 67 -12.28 24.87 -13.23
CA LEU A 67 -13.45 25.64 -13.68
C LEU A 67 -14.05 26.38 -12.48
N THR A 68 -14.36 27.67 -12.67
CA THR A 68 -14.98 28.50 -11.63
C THR A 68 -16.14 29.28 -12.23
N VAL A 69 -17.09 29.73 -11.40
CA VAL A 69 -18.23 30.56 -11.85
C VAL A 69 -17.77 31.83 -12.57
N LEU A 70 -16.62 32.39 -12.18
CA LEU A 70 -16.03 33.59 -12.78
C LEU A 70 -15.31 33.32 -14.11
N HIS A 71 -14.75 32.11 -14.28
CA HIS A 71 -14.04 31.68 -15.49
C HIS A 71 -14.61 30.34 -15.99
N PRO A 72 -15.82 30.32 -16.55
CA PRO A 72 -16.48 29.08 -17.00
C PRO A 72 -16.02 28.66 -18.42
N THR A 73 -14.78 28.96 -18.81
CA THR A 73 -14.29 28.65 -20.16
C THR A 73 -13.90 27.18 -20.26
N PHE A 74 -14.79 26.35 -20.80
CA PHE A 74 -14.52 24.97 -21.19
C PHE A 74 -14.52 24.83 -22.72
N ARG A 75 -13.81 23.83 -23.25
CA ARG A 75 -13.64 23.58 -24.69
C ARG A 75 -14.83 22.85 -25.30
N GLU A 76 -15.26 21.76 -24.67
CA GLU A 76 -16.38 20.95 -25.13
C GLU A 76 -17.16 20.32 -23.97
N PHE A 77 -18.40 19.93 -24.24
CA PHE A 77 -19.14 19.00 -23.40
C PHE A 77 -18.75 17.57 -23.76
N TRP A 78 -18.44 16.77 -22.75
CA TRP A 78 -18.20 15.34 -22.89
C TRP A 78 -19.42 14.58 -22.39
N ASP A 79 -20.12 13.95 -23.33
CA ASP A 79 -21.26 13.10 -23.02
C ASP A 79 -20.77 11.76 -22.49
N LEU A 80 -21.18 11.43 -21.27
CA LEU A 80 -20.73 10.25 -20.56
C LEU A 80 -21.95 9.41 -20.18
N THR A 81 -21.90 8.12 -20.52
CA THR A 81 -22.86 7.12 -20.02
C THR A 81 -22.40 6.56 -18.68
N LEU A 82 -23.31 5.98 -17.91
CA LEU A 82 -23.01 5.31 -16.65
C LEU A 82 -22.06 4.13 -16.87
N GLU A 83 -22.24 3.38 -17.97
CA GLU A 83 -21.37 2.26 -18.33
C GLU A 83 -19.95 2.73 -18.61
N ASP A 84 -19.78 3.80 -19.39
CA ASP A 84 -18.46 4.40 -19.65
C ASP A 84 -17.83 4.92 -18.36
N ALA A 85 -18.61 5.53 -17.46
CA ALA A 85 -18.12 6.01 -16.18
C ALA A 85 -17.56 4.86 -15.31
N VAL A 86 -18.28 3.74 -15.26
CA VAL A 86 -17.84 2.50 -14.57
C VAL A 86 -16.58 1.94 -15.22
N GLN A 87 -16.54 1.86 -16.55
CA GLN A 87 -15.39 1.34 -17.28
C GLN A 87 -14.12 2.15 -16.99
N ILE A 88 -14.21 3.48 -17.09
CA ILE A 88 -13.09 4.39 -16.87
C ILE A 88 -12.61 4.28 -15.41
N ALA A 89 -13.53 4.24 -14.45
CA ALA A 89 -13.17 4.10 -13.05
C ALA A 89 -12.43 2.78 -12.76
N LEU A 90 -12.88 1.66 -13.32
CA LEU A 90 -12.21 0.37 -13.14
C LEU A 90 -10.84 0.31 -13.83
N GLN A 91 -10.65 1.02 -14.94
CA GLN A 91 -9.36 1.07 -15.65
C GLN A 91 -8.32 1.93 -14.91
N ASN A 92 -8.73 3.01 -14.27
CA ASN A 92 -7.83 3.96 -13.63
C ASN A 92 -7.64 3.72 -12.11
N SER A 93 -8.52 2.95 -11.47
CA SER A 93 -8.49 2.74 -10.02
C SER A 93 -7.42 1.71 -9.59
N LYS A 94 -6.20 2.19 -9.32
CA LYS A 94 -5.17 1.40 -8.60
C LYS A 94 -5.42 1.35 -7.09
N VAL A 95 -5.97 2.44 -6.57
CA VAL A 95 -6.35 2.64 -5.18
C VAL A 95 -7.85 2.78 -5.16
N ILE A 96 -8.55 1.92 -4.43
CA ILE A 96 -10.01 1.91 -4.41
C ILE A 96 -10.48 3.15 -3.67
N ARG A 97 -10.96 4.13 -4.45
CA ARG A 97 -11.48 5.39 -3.94
C ARG A 97 -12.92 5.15 -3.49
N ASN A 98 -13.19 5.38 -2.21
CA ASN A 98 -14.54 5.30 -1.67
C ASN A 98 -14.88 6.67 -1.07
N LEU A 99 -16.11 7.13 -1.27
CA LEU A 99 -16.55 8.43 -0.74
C LEU A 99 -16.73 8.41 0.78
N GLY A 100 -16.80 7.23 1.40
CA GLY A 100 -16.97 7.04 2.83
C GLY A 100 -18.17 7.82 3.39
N SER A 101 -18.30 7.86 4.71
CA SER A 101 -19.17 8.85 5.37
C SER A 101 -18.52 10.24 5.31
N LEU A 102 -18.19 10.73 4.12
CA LEU A 102 -17.75 12.10 3.90
C LEU A 102 -18.99 12.90 3.49
N THR A 103 -19.47 13.71 4.42
CA THR A 103 -20.41 14.77 4.11
C THR A 103 -19.78 15.72 3.09
N GLN A 104 -20.62 16.40 2.32
CA GLN A 104 -20.32 17.23 1.14
C GLN A 104 -19.28 18.37 1.34
N PHE A 105 -18.70 18.52 2.54
CA PHE A 105 -17.83 19.64 2.93
C PHE A 105 -16.40 19.28 3.37
N THR A 106 -16.00 18.00 3.50
CA THR A 106 -14.69 17.62 4.09
C THR A 106 -13.87 16.62 3.28
N ILE A 107 -13.88 16.74 1.95
CA ILE A 107 -13.10 15.88 1.05
C ILE A 107 -11.60 15.92 1.39
N SER A 108 -11.07 17.08 1.82
CA SER A 108 -9.65 17.24 2.15
C SER A 108 -9.21 16.57 3.45
N ASP A 109 -10.10 16.40 4.43
CA ASP A 109 -9.77 15.78 5.73
C ASP A 109 -9.89 14.24 5.67
N GLY A 110 -10.84 13.75 4.87
CA GLY A 110 -10.99 12.32 4.57
C GLY A 110 -9.84 11.72 3.76
N LEU A 111 -9.26 12.48 2.82
CA LEU A 111 -8.16 12.03 1.96
C LEU A 111 -6.83 11.88 2.70
N VAL A 112 -6.54 12.76 3.67
CA VAL A 112 -5.26 12.76 4.39
C VAL A 112 -5.32 11.88 5.63
N GLY A 113 -6.49 11.76 6.28
CA GLY A 113 -6.65 10.96 7.49
C GLY A 113 -6.90 9.45 7.30
N ARG A 114 -7.33 9.01 6.11
CA ARG A 114 -7.73 7.59 5.85
C ARG A 114 -6.80 6.81 4.90
N THR A 115 -5.58 7.26 4.68
CA THR A 115 -4.57 6.50 3.92
C THR A 115 -4.28 5.12 4.53
N ALA A 116 -4.45 4.94 5.85
CA ALA A 116 -4.16 3.67 6.54
C ALA A 116 -5.18 2.54 6.30
N LEU A 117 -6.34 2.80 5.68
CA LEU A 117 -7.40 1.80 5.44
C LEU A 117 -7.88 1.81 3.98
N THR A 118 -7.13 2.44 3.07
CA THR A 118 -7.54 2.47 1.67
C THR A 118 -7.14 1.16 1.00
N SER A 119 -8.14 0.41 0.55
CA SER A 119 -7.88 -0.87 -0.11
C SER A 119 -7.30 -0.65 -1.51
N THR A 120 -6.34 -1.48 -1.87
CA THR A 120 -5.68 -1.44 -3.18
C THR A 120 -5.86 -2.76 -3.91
N VAL A 121 -5.61 -2.75 -5.22
CA VAL A 121 -5.58 -3.98 -6.03
C VAL A 121 -4.53 -4.99 -5.55
N TYR A 122 -3.54 -4.53 -4.77
CA TYR A 122 -2.44 -5.37 -4.26
C TYR A 122 -2.73 -6.03 -2.91
N ASP A 123 -3.76 -5.61 -2.17
CA ASP A 123 -3.99 -6.13 -0.82
C ASP A 123 -4.12 -7.66 -0.75
N PRO A 124 -4.85 -8.34 -1.66
CA PRO A 124 -4.92 -9.80 -1.63
C PRO A 124 -3.56 -10.46 -1.81
N ALA A 125 -2.72 -9.91 -2.70
CA ALA A 125 -1.37 -10.40 -2.93
C ALA A 125 -0.45 -10.16 -1.73
N ILE A 126 -0.60 -9.02 -1.05
CA ILE A 126 0.15 -8.71 0.19
C ILE A 126 -0.21 -9.71 1.29
N PHE A 127 -1.50 -9.99 1.50
CA PHE A 127 -1.94 -10.97 2.49
C PHE A 127 -1.47 -12.40 2.18
N GLU A 128 -1.45 -12.78 0.89
CA GLU A 128 -0.97 -14.09 0.47
C GLU A 128 0.55 -14.25 0.69
N THR A 129 1.32 -13.19 0.43
CA THR A 129 2.78 -13.16 0.53
C THR A 129 3.31 -12.75 1.91
N ASP A 130 2.43 -12.50 2.88
CA ASP A 130 2.81 -12.11 4.23
C ASP A 130 3.71 -13.18 4.88
N PRO A 131 4.93 -12.84 5.33
CA PRO A 131 5.88 -13.79 5.90
C PRO A 131 5.46 -14.38 7.26
N GLN A 132 4.43 -13.83 7.92
CA GLN A 132 3.93 -14.32 9.20
C GLN A 132 2.57 -14.98 9.10
N PHE A 133 1.66 -14.41 8.31
CA PHE A 133 0.25 -14.84 8.26
C PHE A 133 -0.19 -15.39 6.90
N GLY A 134 0.67 -15.30 5.89
CA GLY A 134 0.39 -15.78 4.54
C GLY A 134 0.32 -17.31 4.47
N VAL A 135 -0.35 -17.79 3.42
CA VAL A 135 -0.48 -19.23 3.18
C VAL A 135 0.88 -19.86 2.91
N GLU A 136 1.73 -19.17 2.15
CA GLU A 136 3.08 -19.63 1.84
C GLU A 136 3.97 -19.69 3.09
N ALA A 137 3.85 -18.72 4.01
CA ALA A 137 4.57 -18.76 5.28
C ALA A 137 4.15 -19.97 6.13
N ALA A 138 2.84 -20.24 6.22
CA ALA A 138 2.33 -21.40 6.95
C ALA A 138 2.71 -22.75 6.30
N LEU A 139 2.90 -22.78 4.98
CA LEU A 139 3.40 -23.97 4.26
C LEU A 139 4.91 -24.16 4.43
N ALA A 140 5.68 -23.06 4.41
CA ALA A 140 7.14 -23.06 4.56
C ALA A 140 7.61 -23.66 5.91
N ASP A 141 6.77 -23.62 6.95
CA ASP A 141 7.00 -24.30 8.23
C ASP A 141 7.22 -25.82 8.10
N PHE A 142 6.75 -26.43 7.01
CA PHE A 142 6.92 -27.87 6.73
C PHE A 142 8.04 -28.18 5.73
N ASP A 143 8.66 -27.14 5.17
CA ASP A 143 9.78 -27.30 4.26
C ASP A 143 11.06 -27.69 4.99
N ALA A 144 12.00 -28.23 4.24
CA ALA A 144 13.31 -28.58 4.78
C ALA A 144 14.16 -27.30 4.90
N GLN A 145 14.54 -26.96 6.13
CA GLN A 145 15.43 -25.84 6.41
C GLN A 145 16.87 -26.35 6.43
N PHE A 146 17.72 -25.79 5.56
CA PHE A 146 19.15 -26.02 5.57
C PHE A 146 19.86 -24.81 6.17
N THR A 147 20.51 -25.01 7.31
CA THR A 147 21.29 -23.98 8.00
C THR A 147 22.76 -24.37 7.94
N THR A 148 23.60 -23.43 7.51
CA THR A 148 25.05 -23.59 7.60
C THR A 148 25.65 -22.37 8.29
N SER A 149 26.49 -22.61 9.28
CA SER A 149 27.24 -21.57 9.97
C SER A 149 28.71 -21.96 10.01
N VAL A 150 29.56 -21.00 9.64
CA VAL A 150 31.01 -21.14 9.74
C VAL A 150 31.51 -20.05 10.66
N PHE A 151 32.20 -20.47 11.71
CA PHE A 151 32.79 -19.60 12.71
C PHE A 151 34.29 -19.83 12.74
N TRP A 152 35.07 -18.76 12.69
CA TRP A 152 36.52 -18.82 12.81
C TRP A 152 36.96 -17.82 13.86
N GLN A 153 37.62 -18.30 14.91
CA GLN A 153 38.03 -17.49 16.04
C GLN A 153 39.47 -17.77 16.42
N LYS A 154 40.25 -16.68 16.47
CA LYS A 154 41.55 -16.68 17.12
C LYS A 154 41.41 -16.13 18.54
N THR A 155 41.72 -16.95 19.53
CA THR A 155 41.70 -16.59 20.94
C THR A 155 43.13 -16.57 21.47
N ASP A 156 43.60 -15.37 21.82
CA ASP A 156 44.85 -15.17 22.56
C ASP A 156 44.50 -14.61 23.94
N ARG A 157 44.52 -15.46 24.97
CA ARG A 157 44.18 -15.06 26.34
C ARG A 157 45.30 -15.38 27.32
N PRO A 158 45.75 -14.42 28.14
CA PRO A 158 46.62 -14.72 29.26
C PRO A 158 45.83 -15.51 30.31
N GLN A 159 46.44 -16.54 30.89
CA GLN A 159 45.86 -17.32 31.98
C GLN A 159 46.70 -17.11 33.23
N ASN A 160 46.06 -16.85 34.37
CA ASN A 160 46.75 -16.69 35.65
C ASN A 160 47.12 -18.07 36.23
N VAL A 161 48.17 -18.68 35.68
CA VAL A 161 48.70 -19.98 36.08
C VAL A 161 50.15 -19.81 36.55
N THR A 162 50.61 -20.68 37.45
CA THR A 162 51.98 -20.63 37.97
C THR A 162 53.01 -20.75 36.82
N PRO A 163 54.07 -19.92 36.80
CA PRO A 163 55.15 -20.05 35.83
C PRO A 163 55.76 -21.47 35.93
N ASN A 164 56.03 -22.11 34.79
CA ASN A 164 56.52 -23.50 34.64
C ASN A 164 55.51 -24.65 34.90
N PHE A 165 54.20 -24.41 34.94
CA PHE A 165 53.24 -25.51 34.99
C PHE A 165 53.09 -26.21 33.62
N ILE A 166 53.62 -27.43 33.49
CA ILE A 166 53.69 -28.21 32.23
C ILE A 166 52.29 -28.52 31.66
N PHE A 167 51.25 -28.48 32.48
CA PHE A 167 49.89 -28.85 32.10
C PHE A 167 49.07 -27.70 31.48
N THR A 168 49.44 -26.42 31.70
CA THR A 168 48.70 -25.26 31.17
C THR A 168 49.63 -24.11 30.75
N PRO A 169 49.54 -23.60 29.50
CA PRO A 169 50.37 -22.49 29.05
C PRO A 169 49.92 -21.16 29.69
N ILE A 170 50.89 -20.29 30.03
CA ILE A 170 50.64 -18.92 30.56
C ILE A 170 49.87 -18.02 29.58
N THR A 171 50.03 -18.26 28.27
CA THR A 171 49.28 -17.60 27.21
C THR A 171 48.61 -18.68 26.39
N PHE A 172 47.29 -18.80 26.55
CA PHE A 172 46.51 -19.75 25.77
C PHE A 172 46.22 -19.12 24.42
N ARG A 173 46.83 -19.69 23.39
CA ARG A 173 46.60 -19.37 21.98
C ARG A 173 45.81 -20.50 21.35
N GLN A 174 44.69 -20.16 20.76
CA GLN A 174 43.81 -21.09 20.06
C GLN A 174 43.34 -20.47 18.76
N ASP A 175 43.34 -21.29 17.71
CA ASP A 175 42.71 -21.02 16.43
C ASP A 175 41.63 -22.08 16.22
N LEU A 176 40.37 -21.66 16.35
CA LEU A 176 39.20 -22.51 16.34
C LEU A 176 38.37 -22.22 15.09
N GLY A 177 38.25 -23.21 14.22
CA GLY A 177 37.27 -23.24 13.14
C GLY A 177 36.10 -24.13 13.52
N GLN A 178 34.88 -23.69 13.35
CA GLN A 178 33.69 -24.50 13.56
C GLN A 178 32.76 -24.32 12.36
N LEU A 179 32.44 -25.42 11.69
CA LEU A 179 31.43 -25.50 10.65
C LEU A 179 30.30 -26.38 11.17
N ASP A 180 29.12 -25.79 11.31
CA ASP A 180 27.89 -26.50 11.58
C ASP A 180 27.01 -26.44 10.34
N ALA A 181 26.57 -27.60 9.87
CA ALA A 181 25.57 -27.71 8.81
C ALA A 181 24.43 -28.58 9.32
N SER A 182 23.20 -28.10 9.27
CA SER A 182 22.03 -28.84 9.69
C SER A 182 20.91 -28.78 8.65
N ILE A 183 20.25 -29.90 8.41
CA ILE A 183 19.02 -29.98 7.64
C ILE A 183 17.93 -30.41 8.61
N THR A 184 16.90 -29.59 8.80
CA THR A 184 15.76 -29.91 9.65
C THR A 184 14.47 -29.88 8.85
N LYS A 185 13.59 -30.87 9.04
CA LYS A 185 12.28 -30.94 8.38
C LYS A 185 11.21 -31.34 9.38
N LYS A 186 10.09 -30.62 9.35
CA LYS A 186 8.89 -30.96 10.13
C LYS A 186 7.92 -31.77 9.26
N SER A 187 7.50 -32.94 9.76
CA SER A 187 6.46 -33.76 9.12
C SER A 187 5.07 -33.21 9.42
N ALA A 188 4.09 -33.50 8.55
CA ALA A 188 2.69 -33.13 8.74
C ALA A 188 2.08 -33.66 10.05
N VAL A 189 2.64 -34.74 10.62
CA VAL A 189 2.18 -35.34 11.88
C VAL A 189 2.77 -34.62 13.12
N GLY A 190 3.77 -33.74 12.92
CA GLY A 190 4.42 -32.97 13.99
C GLY A 190 5.82 -33.47 14.37
N THR A 191 6.28 -34.60 13.83
CA THR A 191 7.64 -35.12 14.04
C THR A 191 8.66 -34.23 13.34
N THR A 192 9.71 -33.81 14.04
CA THR A 192 10.86 -33.09 13.44
C THR A 192 12.02 -34.05 13.22
N PHE A 193 12.52 -34.09 11.99
CA PHE A 193 13.74 -34.82 11.62
C PHE A 193 14.87 -33.81 11.45
N SER A 194 16.01 -34.06 12.08
CA SER A 194 17.20 -33.24 11.92
C SER A 194 18.41 -34.11 11.59
N PHE A 195 19.15 -33.70 10.57
CA PHE A 195 20.48 -34.19 10.27
C PHE A 195 21.47 -33.08 10.56
N THR A 196 22.49 -33.35 11.38
CA THR A 196 23.51 -32.39 11.77
C THR A 196 24.89 -32.91 11.38
N ASN A 197 25.72 -32.02 10.83
CA ASN A 197 27.14 -32.21 10.60
C ASN A 197 27.86 -31.10 11.36
N GLN A 198 28.65 -31.48 12.35
CA GLN A 198 29.51 -30.58 13.10
C GLN A 198 30.96 -30.93 12.81
N THR A 199 31.67 -29.98 12.21
CA THR A 199 33.10 -30.07 11.92
C THR A 199 33.83 -29.02 12.74
N ILE A 200 34.67 -29.44 13.68
CA ILE A 200 35.48 -28.56 14.51
C ILE A 200 36.94 -28.76 14.15
N TYR A 201 37.63 -27.67 13.84
CA TYR A 201 39.08 -27.57 13.73
C TYR A 201 39.62 -26.84 14.95
N ASP A 202 40.50 -27.47 15.72
CA ASP A 202 41.11 -26.84 16.90
C ASP A 202 42.64 -26.95 16.86
N LEU A 203 43.30 -25.83 16.63
CA LEU A 203 44.74 -25.65 16.79
C LEU A 203 44.97 -24.89 18.09
N ASN A 204 45.60 -25.51 19.08
CA ASN A 204 45.89 -24.86 20.36
C ASN A 204 47.24 -25.30 20.94
N ASN A 205 47.80 -24.44 21.80
CA ASN A 205 49.12 -24.66 22.41
C ASN A 205 49.05 -25.36 23.79
N ARG A 206 48.05 -26.23 24.03
CA ARG A 206 48.01 -27.02 25.26
C ARG A 206 48.96 -28.20 25.17
N GLY A 207 49.93 -28.28 26.08
CA GLY A 207 51.03 -29.26 26.03
C GLY A 207 50.74 -30.63 26.64
N PHE A 208 49.67 -30.79 27.43
CA PHE A 208 49.31 -32.07 28.06
C PHE A 208 47.96 -32.58 27.54
N GLY A 209 47.89 -33.89 27.22
CA GLY A 209 46.68 -34.56 26.74
C GLY A 209 46.42 -34.48 25.23
N ARG A 210 47.31 -33.81 24.46
CA ARG A 210 47.27 -33.77 22.98
C ARG A 210 48.55 -34.32 22.39
N ASN A 211 48.40 -35.23 21.43
CA ASN A 211 49.52 -35.80 20.67
C ASN A 211 49.90 -34.95 19.44
N VAL A 212 48.96 -34.12 18.96
CA VAL A 212 49.13 -33.24 17.80
C VAL A 212 48.65 -31.82 18.13
N PRO A 213 49.30 -30.78 17.56
CA PRO A 213 48.94 -29.39 17.84
C PRO A 213 47.60 -28.97 17.21
N SER A 214 47.19 -29.61 16.10
CA SER A 214 45.91 -29.39 15.41
C SER A 214 45.17 -30.71 15.22
N ASP A 215 43.86 -30.70 15.40
CA ASP A 215 42.97 -31.81 15.04
C ASP A 215 41.73 -31.32 14.29
N TRP A 216 41.05 -32.27 13.65
CA TRP A 216 39.72 -32.09 13.09
C TRP A 216 38.80 -33.10 13.76
N PHE A 217 37.70 -32.63 14.31
CA PHE A 217 36.62 -33.44 14.86
C PHE A 217 35.41 -33.32 13.96
N LEU A 218 34.94 -34.46 13.46
CA LEU A 218 33.77 -34.56 12.59
C LEU A 218 32.71 -35.41 13.29
N SER A 219 31.52 -34.86 13.45
CA SER A 219 30.38 -35.54 14.05
C SER A 219 29.16 -35.43 13.15
N PHE A 220 28.52 -36.56 12.91
CA PHE A 220 27.24 -36.64 12.21
C PHE A 220 26.16 -37.09 13.19
N GLY A 221 25.09 -36.31 13.30
CA GLY A 221 23.92 -36.61 14.11
C GLY A 221 22.68 -36.78 13.24
N VAL A 222 21.89 -37.80 13.55
CA VAL A 222 20.51 -37.92 13.05
C VAL A 222 19.61 -37.94 14.28
N SER A 223 18.65 -37.04 14.34
CA SER A 223 17.64 -37.01 15.40
C SER A 223 16.24 -36.99 14.80
N ALA A 224 15.32 -37.66 15.48
CA ALA A 224 13.90 -37.66 15.17
C ALA A 224 13.13 -37.42 16.47
N THR A 225 12.46 -36.28 16.57
CA THR A 225 11.70 -35.88 17.76
C THR A 225 10.22 -35.91 17.44
N GLN A 226 9.48 -36.82 18.09
CA GLN A 226 8.05 -36.97 17.91
C GLN A 226 7.29 -36.53 19.17
N PRO A 227 6.43 -35.50 19.11
CA PRO A 227 5.49 -35.21 20.19
C PRO A 227 4.44 -36.33 20.26
N LEU A 228 4.12 -36.81 21.47
CA LEU A 228 3.17 -37.92 21.68
C LEU A 228 1.76 -37.47 22.06
N LEU A 229 1.62 -36.26 22.59
CA LEU A 229 0.34 -35.68 23.03
C LEU A 229 0.07 -34.38 22.27
N ARG A 230 0.29 -33.23 22.90
CA ARG A 230 0.09 -31.93 22.25
C ARG A 230 1.06 -31.75 21.07
N GLY A 231 0.51 -31.46 19.90
CA GLY A 231 1.28 -31.27 18.66
C GLY A 231 1.39 -32.52 17.78
N PHE A 232 0.89 -33.67 18.25
CA PHE A 232 0.75 -34.87 17.43
C PHE A 232 -0.53 -34.81 16.58
N GLY A 233 -0.42 -35.18 15.30
CA GLY A 233 -1.54 -35.32 14.38
C GLY A 233 -1.57 -34.27 13.28
N THR A 234 -2.14 -34.66 12.14
CA THR A 234 -2.19 -33.81 10.94
C THR A 234 -3.16 -32.65 11.08
N GLN A 235 -4.25 -32.80 11.84
CA GLN A 235 -5.25 -31.75 12.00
C GLN A 235 -4.70 -30.54 12.77
N VAL A 236 -3.97 -30.77 13.87
CA VAL A 236 -3.37 -29.71 14.69
C VAL A 236 -2.32 -28.94 13.89
N ASN A 237 -1.49 -29.65 13.13
CA ASN A 237 -0.45 -29.02 12.31
C ASN A 237 -1.02 -28.36 11.04
N ARG A 238 -2.20 -28.74 10.56
CA ARG A 238 -2.88 -28.09 9.44
C ARG A 238 -3.69 -26.86 9.84
N ALA A 239 -4.06 -26.71 11.11
CA ALA A 239 -4.89 -25.59 11.56
C ALA A 239 -4.32 -24.20 11.17
N PRO A 240 -3.01 -23.92 11.34
CA PRO A 240 -2.44 -22.64 10.89
C PRO A 240 -2.58 -22.40 9.37
N ILE A 241 -2.42 -23.44 8.55
CA ILE A 241 -2.57 -23.35 7.08
C ILE A 241 -4.02 -23.00 6.70
N VAL A 242 -4.99 -23.67 7.34
CA VAL A 242 -6.41 -23.40 7.09
C VAL A 242 -6.78 -21.98 7.54
N ILE A 243 -6.25 -21.53 8.69
CA ILE A 243 -6.46 -20.16 9.17
C ILE A 243 -5.86 -19.15 8.18
N ALA A 244 -4.65 -19.36 7.68
CA ALA A 244 -4.02 -18.50 6.69
C ALA A 244 -4.88 -18.42 5.41
N ARG A 245 -5.42 -19.55 4.94
CA ARG A 245 -6.32 -19.59 3.78
C ARG A 245 -7.63 -18.83 4.03
N ILE A 246 -8.23 -18.98 5.22
CA ILE A 246 -9.44 -18.21 5.57
C ILE A 246 -9.12 -16.71 5.58
N ARG A 247 -7.94 -16.29 6.05
CA ARG A 247 -7.52 -14.89 6.04
C ARG A 247 -7.36 -14.35 4.61
N THR A 248 -6.78 -15.12 3.70
CA THR A 248 -6.71 -14.73 2.28
C THR A 248 -8.10 -14.61 1.68
N ASP A 249 -9.02 -15.54 1.99
CA ASP A 249 -10.40 -15.46 1.53
C ASP A 249 -11.11 -14.20 2.07
N ILE A 250 -10.94 -13.88 3.35
CA ILE A 250 -11.45 -12.64 3.96
C ILE A 250 -10.92 -11.42 3.19
N SER A 251 -9.63 -11.36 2.92
CA SER A 251 -9.04 -10.23 2.16
C SER A 251 -9.65 -10.08 0.76
N LEU A 252 -9.97 -11.19 0.09
CA LEU A 252 -10.64 -11.18 -1.21
C LEU A 252 -12.08 -10.69 -1.11
N TYR A 253 -12.82 -11.09 -0.07
CA TYR A 253 -14.17 -10.59 0.18
C TYR A 253 -14.18 -9.11 0.54
N ASP A 254 -13.23 -8.64 1.33
CA ASP A 254 -13.05 -7.23 1.67
C ASP A 254 -12.74 -6.39 0.42
N PHE A 255 -11.86 -6.88 -0.45
CA PHE A 255 -11.58 -6.26 -1.75
C PHE A 255 -12.85 -6.16 -2.62
N ARG A 256 -13.62 -7.25 -2.72
CA ARG A 256 -14.91 -7.25 -3.47
C ARG A 256 -15.92 -6.28 -2.87
N ALA A 257 -16.03 -6.22 -1.55
CA ALA A 257 -16.90 -5.27 -0.87
C ALA A 257 -16.48 -3.82 -1.13
N SER A 258 -15.17 -3.56 -1.17
CA SER A 258 -14.60 -2.25 -1.49
C SER A 258 -14.95 -1.82 -2.92
N ILE A 259 -14.77 -2.70 -3.92
CA ILE A 259 -15.17 -2.44 -5.32
C ILE A 259 -16.67 -2.17 -5.40
N ARG A 260 -17.50 -3.00 -4.78
CA ARG A 260 -18.96 -2.82 -4.80
C ARG A 260 -19.35 -1.45 -4.24
N ASN A 261 -18.77 -1.05 -3.11
CA ASN A 261 -19.07 0.25 -2.51
C ASN A 261 -18.54 1.41 -3.38
N MET A 262 -17.37 1.28 -4.01
CA MET A 262 -16.85 2.26 -4.98
C MET A 262 -17.80 2.42 -6.17
N LEU A 263 -18.34 1.32 -6.72
CA LEU A 263 -19.30 1.38 -7.82
C LEU A 263 -20.61 2.04 -7.39
N MET A 264 -21.12 1.74 -6.19
CA MET A 264 -22.31 2.40 -5.63
C MET A 264 -22.10 3.92 -5.44
N ASP A 265 -20.93 4.29 -4.96
CA ASP A 265 -20.51 5.69 -4.78
C ASP A 265 -20.40 6.42 -6.12
N LEU A 266 -19.85 5.76 -7.15
CA LEU A 266 -19.74 6.28 -8.51
C LEU A 266 -21.10 6.46 -9.17
N GLU A 267 -21.99 5.47 -9.03
CA GLU A 267 -23.36 5.57 -9.54
C GLU A 267 -24.12 6.72 -8.85
N SER A 268 -24.00 6.84 -7.53
CA SER A 268 -24.61 7.94 -6.79
C SER A 268 -24.08 9.30 -7.24
N ALA A 269 -22.76 9.44 -7.42
CA ALA A 269 -22.15 10.67 -7.91
C ALA A 269 -22.54 11.01 -9.36
N TYR A 270 -22.73 10.01 -10.21
CA TYR A 270 -23.22 10.18 -11.58
C TYR A 270 -24.66 10.75 -11.58
N TRP A 271 -25.54 10.17 -10.78
CA TRP A 271 -26.93 10.64 -10.67
C TRP A 271 -27.04 12.00 -9.96
N ASP A 272 -26.18 12.28 -8.97
CA ASP A 272 -26.07 13.59 -8.33
C ASP A 272 -25.70 14.68 -9.37
N LEU A 273 -24.75 14.39 -10.26
CA LEU A 273 -24.38 15.31 -11.35
C LEU A 273 -25.55 15.51 -12.32
N HIS A 274 -26.25 14.44 -12.71
CA HIS A 274 -27.43 14.54 -13.57
C HIS A 274 -28.52 15.42 -12.91
N PHE A 275 -28.79 15.22 -11.62
CA PHE A 275 -29.72 16.05 -10.85
C PHE A 275 -29.27 17.52 -10.79
N ALA A 276 -27.98 17.79 -10.58
CA ALA A 276 -27.45 19.15 -10.55
C ALA A 276 -27.67 19.90 -11.88
N TYR A 277 -27.52 19.21 -13.03
CA TYR A 277 -27.86 19.79 -14.34
C TYR A 277 -29.35 20.15 -14.45
N ARG A 278 -30.24 19.26 -13.99
CA ARG A 278 -31.69 19.53 -13.97
C ARG A 278 -32.05 20.69 -13.05
N ALA A 279 -31.42 20.78 -11.88
CA ALA A 279 -31.58 21.88 -10.95
C ALA A 279 -31.09 23.22 -11.53
N LEU A 280 -29.94 23.22 -12.22
CA LEU A 280 -29.43 24.39 -12.94
C LEU A 280 -30.40 24.84 -14.03
N GLN A 281 -30.95 23.91 -14.81
CA GLN A 281 -31.95 24.23 -15.84
C GLN A 281 -33.20 24.87 -15.24
N ALA A 282 -33.71 24.34 -14.12
CA ALA A 282 -34.84 24.92 -13.41
C ALA A 282 -34.53 26.33 -12.86
N ALA A 283 -33.33 26.53 -12.30
CA ALA A 283 -32.89 27.83 -11.80
C ALA A 283 -32.76 28.88 -12.92
N GLN A 284 -32.27 28.48 -14.09
CA GLN A 284 -32.20 29.34 -15.28
C GLN A 284 -33.60 29.79 -15.73
N ILE A 285 -34.56 28.85 -15.82
CA ILE A 285 -35.96 29.18 -16.17
C ILE A 285 -36.57 30.14 -15.13
N GLY A 286 -36.29 29.93 -13.84
CA GLY A 286 -36.75 30.83 -12.77
C GLY A 286 -36.17 32.24 -12.89
N ARG A 287 -34.85 32.34 -13.14
CA ARG A 287 -34.16 33.62 -13.39
C ARG A 287 -34.72 34.35 -14.61
N ASP A 288 -34.94 33.64 -15.71
CA ASP A 288 -35.42 34.22 -16.96
C ASP A 288 -36.88 34.70 -16.82
N SER A 289 -37.71 33.95 -16.08
CA SER A 289 -39.07 34.36 -15.73
C SER A 289 -39.09 35.61 -14.84
N ALA A 290 -38.18 35.69 -13.87
CA ALA A 290 -38.02 36.87 -13.00
C ALA A 290 -37.50 38.09 -13.79
N LEU A 291 -36.60 37.89 -14.75
CA LEU A 291 -36.11 38.95 -15.64
C LEU A 291 -37.24 39.57 -16.46
N VAL A 292 -38.08 38.73 -17.08
CA VAL A 292 -39.25 39.20 -17.84
C VAL A 292 -40.21 39.98 -16.94
N THR A 293 -40.45 39.49 -15.71
CA THR A 293 -41.29 40.19 -14.73
C THR A 293 -40.73 41.57 -14.38
N TRP A 294 -39.44 41.67 -14.09
CA TRP A 294 -38.78 42.95 -13.82
C TRP A 294 -38.85 43.91 -15.02
N GLN A 295 -38.67 43.41 -16.25
CA GLN A 295 -38.83 44.21 -17.46
C GLN A 295 -40.25 44.77 -17.59
N ILE A 296 -41.28 43.94 -17.38
CA ILE A 296 -42.69 44.38 -17.44
C ILE A 296 -42.97 45.44 -16.38
N VAL A 297 -42.55 45.24 -15.14
CA VAL A 297 -42.76 46.23 -14.06
C VAL A 297 -42.01 47.53 -14.36
N ASN A 298 -40.78 47.45 -14.89
CA ASN A 298 -40.02 48.64 -15.28
C ASN A 298 -40.68 49.42 -16.43
N THR A 299 -41.28 48.75 -17.42
CA THR A 299 -42.06 49.44 -18.47
C THR A 299 -43.30 50.13 -17.91
N LYS A 300 -44.03 49.49 -16.98
CA LYS A 300 -45.18 50.12 -16.28
C LYS A 300 -44.77 51.33 -15.46
N ARG A 301 -43.59 51.29 -14.82
CA ARG A 301 -43.01 52.43 -14.09
C ARG A 301 -42.69 53.60 -15.03
N LEU A 302 -42.07 53.31 -16.19
CA LEU A 302 -41.79 54.32 -17.22
C LEU A 302 -43.07 54.95 -17.78
N GLY A 303 -44.16 54.18 -17.88
CA GLY A 303 -45.50 54.65 -18.24
C GLY A 303 -46.28 55.32 -17.10
N GLY A 304 -45.68 55.51 -15.91
CA GLY A 304 -46.30 56.18 -14.77
C GLY A 304 -47.37 55.38 -14.01
N SER A 305 -47.56 54.09 -14.34
CA SER A 305 -48.62 53.25 -13.76
C SER A 305 -48.14 52.31 -12.63
N ALA A 306 -46.86 52.34 -12.26
CA ALA A 306 -46.29 51.50 -11.19
C ALA A 306 -45.46 52.33 -10.21
N ALA A 307 -45.51 51.95 -8.92
CA ALA A 307 -44.76 52.61 -7.86
C ALA A 307 -43.27 52.20 -7.87
N LYS A 308 -42.39 53.07 -7.40
CA LYS A 308 -40.95 52.79 -7.27
C LYS A 308 -40.65 51.56 -6.38
N GLY A 309 -41.52 51.28 -5.41
CA GLY A 309 -41.42 50.12 -4.53
C GLY A 309 -41.60 48.79 -5.27
N GLU A 310 -42.55 48.72 -6.21
CA GLU A 310 -42.83 47.50 -6.99
C GLU A 310 -41.65 47.13 -7.92
N GLU A 311 -41.02 48.13 -8.54
CA GLU A 311 -39.82 47.89 -9.36
C GLU A 311 -38.65 47.42 -8.51
N SER A 312 -38.47 47.99 -7.32
CA SER A 312 -37.41 47.58 -6.40
C SER A 312 -37.60 46.13 -5.93
N GLN A 313 -38.83 45.72 -5.61
CA GLN A 313 -39.15 44.34 -5.24
C GLN A 313 -38.92 43.36 -6.40
N ALA A 314 -39.36 43.70 -7.61
CA ALA A 314 -39.13 42.86 -8.79
C ALA A 314 -37.63 42.72 -9.10
N ARG A 315 -36.87 43.80 -8.91
CA ARG A 315 -35.41 43.81 -9.09
C ARG A 315 -34.69 42.95 -8.05
N GLU A 316 -35.10 43.04 -6.79
CA GLU A 316 -34.58 42.17 -5.71
C GLU A 316 -34.83 40.69 -6.06
N GLN A 317 -36.04 40.35 -6.48
CA GLN A 317 -36.40 38.98 -6.85
C GLN A 317 -35.54 38.45 -8.01
N TYR A 318 -35.26 39.28 -9.02
CA TYR A 318 -34.36 38.90 -10.11
C TYR A 318 -32.93 38.61 -9.61
N PHE A 319 -32.38 39.47 -8.75
CA PHE A 319 -31.03 39.24 -8.21
C PHE A 319 -30.97 38.01 -7.30
N PHE A 320 -32.03 37.73 -6.56
CA PHE A 320 -32.15 36.48 -5.80
C PHE A 320 -32.11 35.25 -6.71
N PHE A 321 -32.91 35.20 -7.77
CA PHE A 321 -32.86 34.07 -8.71
C PHE A 321 -31.53 33.98 -9.47
N ARG A 322 -30.87 35.12 -9.72
CA ARG A 322 -29.53 35.14 -10.26
C ARG A 322 -28.53 34.47 -9.31
N SER A 323 -28.55 34.81 -8.02
CA SER A 323 -27.65 34.17 -7.04
C SER A 323 -27.95 32.67 -6.90
N VAL A 324 -29.22 32.25 -6.96
CA VAL A 324 -29.61 30.84 -6.98
C VAL A 324 -29.06 30.11 -8.22
N THR A 325 -29.08 30.76 -9.39
CA THR A 325 -28.51 30.18 -10.62
C THR A 325 -26.99 30.04 -10.53
N GLU A 326 -26.30 31.06 -10.01
CA GLU A 326 -24.84 31.02 -9.80
C GLU A 326 -24.45 29.92 -8.79
N GLN A 327 -25.25 29.72 -7.75
CA GLN A 327 -25.08 28.63 -6.79
C GLN A 327 -25.31 27.25 -7.45
N ALA A 328 -26.37 27.09 -8.23
CA ALA A 328 -26.63 25.83 -8.95
C ALA A 328 -25.49 25.49 -9.94
N LEU A 329 -24.91 26.49 -10.60
CA LEU A 329 -23.75 26.29 -11.48
C LEU A 329 -22.51 25.84 -10.68
N LYS A 330 -22.27 26.44 -9.51
CA LYS A 330 -21.20 26.00 -8.61
C LYS A 330 -21.39 24.55 -8.19
N ASP A 331 -22.62 24.15 -7.89
CA ASP A 331 -22.94 22.77 -7.50
C ASP A 331 -22.64 21.77 -8.63
N VAL A 332 -22.92 22.11 -9.89
CA VAL A 332 -22.52 21.29 -11.06
C VAL A 332 -21.01 21.06 -11.06
N PHE A 333 -20.19 22.10 -10.88
CA PHE A 333 -18.72 21.93 -10.85
C PHE A 333 -18.23 21.08 -9.66
N ASN A 334 -18.88 21.20 -8.49
CA ASN A 334 -18.55 20.41 -7.31
C ASN A 334 -18.85 18.92 -7.54
N PHE A 335 -20.05 18.60 -8.05
CA PHE A 335 -20.45 17.22 -8.35
C PHE A 335 -19.62 16.62 -9.49
N GLU A 336 -19.26 17.41 -10.50
CA GLU A 336 -18.36 16.98 -11.55
C GLU A 336 -16.97 16.63 -11.02
N THR A 337 -16.40 17.50 -10.17
CA THR A 337 -15.08 17.26 -9.56
C THR A 337 -15.10 15.98 -8.72
N ARG A 338 -16.20 15.73 -8.00
CA ARG A 338 -16.42 14.50 -7.23
C ARG A 338 -16.45 13.27 -8.14
N LEU A 339 -17.18 13.31 -9.25
CA LEU A 339 -17.26 12.21 -10.22
C LEU A 339 -15.89 11.94 -10.86
N ARG A 340 -15.16 12.98 -11.28
CA ARG A 340 -13.80 12.85 -11.82
C ARG A 340 -12.85 12.20 -10.84
N TRP A 341 -12.94 12.60 -9.57
CA TRP A 341 -12.10 12.02 -8.52
C TRP A 341 -12.37 10.51 -8.36
N LEU A 342 -13.62 10.06 -8.41
CA LEU A 342 -13.96 8.63 -8.37
C LEU A 342 -13.45 7.88 -9.60
N MET A 343 -13.56 8.48 -10.78
CA MET A 343 -13.13 7.88 -12.05
C MET A 343 -11.60 7.83 -12.24
N GLY A 344 -10.81 8.36 -11.30
CA GLY A 344 -9.37 8.42 -11.50
C GLY A 344 -8.94 9.43 -12.56
N LEU A 345 -9.70 10.50 -12.75
CA LEU A 345 -9.38 11.53 -13.74
C LEU A 345 -8.77 12.76 -13.08
N ALA A 346 -8.01 13.52 -13.88
CA ALA A 346 -7.52 14.83 -13.50
C ALA A 346 -8.69 15.75 -13.06
N PRO A 347 -8.52 16.63 -12.06
CA PRO A 347 -9.58 17.54 -11.60
C PRO A 347 -10.15 18.43 -12.71
N SER A 348 -9.32 18.79 -13.69
CA SER A 348 -9.77 19.50 -14.89
C SER A 348 -8.92 19.15 -16.10
N ASP A 349 -9.59 18.83 -17.22
CA ASP A 349 -9.01 18.58 -18.55
C ASP A 349 -9.63 19.53 -19.61
N GLY A 350 -10.19 20.65 -19.17
CA GLY A 350 -10.85 21.64 -20.03
C GLY A 350 -12.17 21.19 -20.69
N ARG A 351 -12.61 19.94 -20.51
CA ARG A 351 -13.94 19.44 -20.92
C ARG A 351 -14.92 19.54 -19.75
N LEU A 352 -16.23 19.52 -20.02
CA LEU A 352 -17.27 19.46 -18.99
C LEU A 352 -18.10 18.17 -19.15
N ILE A 353 -18.20 17.35 -18.11
CA ILE A 353 -18.92 16.07 -18.15
C ILE A 353 -20.42 16.34 -18.12
N ARG A 354 -21.16 15.70 -19.04
CA ARG A 354 -22.62 15.73 -19.10
C ARG A 354 -23.14 14.28 -19.08
N PRO A 355 -23.83 13.86 -18.01
CA PRO A 355 -24.56 12.59 -17.98
C PRO A 355 -25.65 12.60 -19.05
N ILE A 356 -25.69 11.56 -19.90
CA ILE A 356 -26.70 11.43 -20.98
C ILE A 356 -27.83 10.46 -20.64
N ASP A 357 -27.63 9.56 -19.68
CA ASP A 357 -28.64 8.55 -19.35
C ASP A 357 -29.81 9.14 -18.57
N GLU A 358 -30.99 8.58 -18.82
CA GLU A 358 -32.21 8.93 -18.08
C GLU A 358 -32.46 7.91 -16.96
N PRO A 359 -32.87 8.36 -15.77
CA PRO A 359 -33.17 7.45 -14.67
C PRO A 359 -34.36 6.55 -15.04
N THR A 360 -34.30 5.29 -14.63
CA THR A 360 -35.37 4.34 -14.89
C THR A 360 -36.66 4.76 -14.20
N VAL A 361 -37.74 4.92 -14.97
CA VAL A 361 -39.08 5.22 -14.44
C VAL A 361 -39.86 3.97 -14.03
N ALA A 362 -39.29 2.78 -14.24
CA ALA A 362 -39.92 1.51 -13.90
C ALA A 362 -40.04 1.35 -12.37
N ARG A 363 -41.20 0.88 -11.91
CA ARG A 363 -41.42 0.57 -10.50
C ARG A 363 -40.60 -0.68 -10.14
N VAL A 364 -39.67 -0.53 -9.22
CA VAL A 364 -38.97 -1.68 -8.62
C VAL A 364 -39.89 -2.29 -7.58
N GLU A 365 -40.24 -3.56 -7.76
CA GLU A 365 -41.03 -4.35 -6.81
C GLU A 365 -40.17 -5.52 -6.33
N PHE A 366 -39.87 -5.52 -5.04
CA PHE A 366 -39.09 -6.57 -4.40
C PHE A 366 -40.04 -7.64 -3.86
N SER A 367 -39.88 -8.88 -4.32
CA SER A 367 -40.63 -10.02 -3.76
C SER A 367 -40.12 -10.31 -2.34
N TRP A 368 -40.97 -10.10 -1.34
CA TRP A 368 -40.63 -10.36 0.06
C TRP A 368 -40.28 -11.83 0.30
N GLU A 369 -41.00 -12.74 -0.33
CA GLU A 369 -40.85 -14.19 -0.17
C GLU A 369 -39.48 -14.66 -0.65
N GLU A 370 -39.01 -14.12 -1.78
CA GLU A 370 -37.72 -14.44 -2.36
C GLU A 370 -36.56 -13.91 -1.50
N ILE A 371 -36.67 -12.66 -1.04
CA ILE A 371 -35.68 -12.06 -0.14
C ILE A 371 -35.60 -12.82 1.19
N HIS A 372 -36.76 -13.22 1.73
CA HIS A 372 -36.80 -13.95 2.99
C HIS A 372 -36.17 -15.34 2.88
N ALA A 373 -36.47 -16.08 1.82
CA ALA A 373 -35.89 -17.39 1.56
C ALA A 373 -34.38 -17.30 1.35
N GLU A 374 -33.90 -16.33 0.58
CA GLU A 374 -32.47 -16.12 0.39
C GLU A 374 -31.74 -15.76 1.70
N ALA A 375 -32.35 -14.90 2.53
CA ALA A 375 -31.78 -14.53 3.82
C ALA A 375 -31.66 -15.74 4.77
N GLN A 376 -32.62 -16.66 4.76
CA GLN A 376 -32.56 -17.90 5.54
C GLN A 376 -31.43 -18.82 5.05
N MET A 377 -31.30 -18.99 3.74
CA MET A 377 -30.26 -19.83 3.12
C MET A 377 -28.83 -19.30 3.36
N ARG A 378 -28.65 -17.99 3.55
CA ARG A 378 -27.34 -17.39 3.86
C ARG A 378 -27.00 -17.42 5.35
N TYR A 379 -27.98 -17.71 6.22
CA TYR A 379 -27.80 -17.75 7.66
C TYR A 379 -27.43 -19.16 8.17
N GLU A 380 -27.85 -20.21 7.45
CA GLU A 380 -27.36 -21.59 7.60
C GLU A 380 -25.96 -21.76 7.00
#